data_AF-A0A355RYF1-F1
#
_entry.id   AF-A0A355RYF1-F1
#
_cell.length_a   1.000
_cell.length_b   1.000
_cell.length_c   1.000
_cell.angle_alpha   90.00
_cell.angle_beta   90.00
_cell.angle_gamma   90.00
#
_symmetry.space_group_name_H-M   'P 1'
#
loop_
_entity.id
_entity.type
_entity.pdbx_description
1 polymer ?
#
loop_
_entity_poly.entity_id
_entity_poly.type
_entity_poly.pdbx_seq_one_letter_code
_entity_poly.pdbx_strand_id
1 'polypeptide(L)'
;YDSFTTSRLINQSIPVSYVMTRKNIVSFDIDDYIDDIKDTMLETRYRAYPVLEANRVIGTISRYHLIKGNRKKVILMDHNERSQTVDGLEEAEILEIIDHHRVGGIQTNTPIIFNNKPLGSTSTIVGELFLDNGVAIPSGIAGILCAAIISDTLLFKSPTSTELDEEIAHKLAKIAGIDIQKFSYDMFKAGTSVAGKSVKEIFYQDFKEFYLGKN
;
A
#
# COMPACT_ATOMS: atom_id res chain seq x y z
N TYR A 1 -20.21 47.97 14.87
CA TYR A 1 -20.92 48.07 16.16
C TYR A 1 -20.36 49.24 16.94
N ASP A 2 -21.21 50.08 17.54
CA ASP A 2 -20.78 51.14 18.45
C ASP A 2 -20.50 50.58 19.87
N SER A 3 -19.75 51.33 20.67
CA SER A 3 -19.33 50.92 22.02
C SER A 3 -20.52 50.70 22.98
N PHE A 4 -21.63 51.43 22.78
CA PHE A 4 -22.83 51.30 23.59
C PHE A 4 -23.52 49.94 23.36
N THR A 5 -23.64 49.53 22.09
CA THR A 5 -24.23 48.26 21.69
C THR A 5 -23.38 47.08 22.17
N THR A 6 -22.05 47.17 22.04
CA THR A 6 -21.14 46.12 22.55
C THR A 6 -21.22 45.98 24.07
N SER A 7 -21.26 47.08 24.83
CA SER A 7 -21.39 47.04 26.30
C SER A 7 -22.70 46.39 26.77
N ARG A 8 -23.80 46.64 26.06
CA ARG A 8 -25.10 46.00 26.34
C ARG A 8 -25.06 44.50 26.07
N LEU A 9 -24.45 44.08 24.96
CA LEU A 9 -24.32 42.66 24.59
C LEU A 9 -23.42 41.89 25.56
N ILE A 10 -22.36 42.49 26.09
CA ILE A 10 -21.49 41.85 27.09
C ILE A 10 -22.29 41.51 28.36
N ASN A 11 -23.12 42.42 28.86
CA ASN A 11 -23.96 42.17 30.04
C ASN A 11 -25.06 41.11 29.79
N GLN A 12 -25.43 40.89 28.54
CA GLN A 12 -26.39 39.86 28.13
C GLN A 12 -25.71 38.55 27.71
N SER A 13 -24.38 38.50 27.70
CA SER A 13 -23.63 37.31 27.34
C SER A 13 -23.46 36.39 28.54
N ILE A 14 -23.72 35.09 28.34
CA ILE A 14 -23.40 34.06 29.32
C ILE A 14 -21.99 33.56 29.02
N PRO A 15 -21.05 33.60 29.98
CA PRO A 15 -19.72 33.05 29.75
C PRO A 15 -19.81 31.56 29.38
N VAL A 16 -19.11 31.15 28.34
CA VAL A 16 -19.11 29.75 27.84
C VAL A 16 -18.79 28.75 28.97
N SER A 17 -17.99 29.18 29.94
CA SER A 17 -17.66 28.44 31.16
C SER A 17 -18.85 27.89 31.95
N TYR A 18 -20.04 28.50 31.83
CA TYR A 18 -21.26 28.08 32.54
C TYR A 18 -22.00 26.94 31.85
N VAL A 19 -21.83 26.78 30.54
CA VAL A 19 -22.53 25.76 29.74
C VAL A 19 -21.60 24.68 29.21
N MET A 20 -20.29 24.88 29.29
CA MET A 20 -19.30 23.90 28.83
C MET A 20 -19.14 22.73 29.81
N THR A 21 -19.04 21.52 29.27
CA THR A 21 -18.62 20.33 30.02
C THR A 21 -17.12 20.39 30.29
N ARG A 22 -16.71 20.15 31.55
CA ARG A 22 -15.31 20.21 32.00
C ARG A 22 -14.72 18.88 32.46
N LYS A 23 -15.55 17.85 32.60
CA LYS A 23 -15.18 16.54 33.13
C LYS A 23 -15.68 15.45 32.19
N ASN A 24 -15.00 14.32 32.16
CA ASN A 24 -15.37 13.16 31.35
C ASN A 24 -15.53 13.50 29.86
N ILE A 25 -14.66 14.37 29.35
CA ILE A 25 -14.60 14.65 27.91
C ILE A 25 -14.03 13.41 27.24
N VAL A 26 -14.81 12.82 26.35
CA VAL A 26 -14.36 11.70 25.53
C VAL A 26 -13.62 12.29 24.35
N SER A 27 -12.34 11.98 24.25
CA SER A 27 -11.41 12.44 23.22
C SER A 27 -10.60 11.27 22.69
N PHE A 28 -10.07 11.41 21.49
CA PHE A 28 -9.19 10.43 20.85
C PHE A 28 -7.84 11.06 20.53
N ASP A 29 -6.80 10.26 20.44
CA ASP A 29 -5.48 10.68 19.96
C ASP A 29 -5.35 10.45 18.44
N ILE A 30 -4.35 11.06 17.80
CA ILE A 30 -4.10 10.89 16.36
C ILE A 30 -3.61 9.48 16.02
N ASP A 31 -2.99 8.82 16.99
CA ASP A 31 -2.44 7.47 16.85
C ASP A 31 -3.45 6.36 17.23
N ASP A 32 -4.66 6.71 17.68
CA ASP A 32 -5.70 5.74 18.02
C ASP A 32 -6.20 4.98 16.78
N TYR A 33 -6.43 3.67 16.92
CA TYR A 33 -7.02 2.88 15.84
C TYR A 33 -8.50 3.21 15.64
N ILE A 34 -8.91 3.23 14.37
CA ILE A 34 -10.30 3.53 13.98
C ILE A 34 -11.29 2.54 14.60
N ASP A 35 -10.91 1.28 14.76
CA ASP A 35 -11.77 0.25 15.37
C ASP A 35 -11.98 0.49 16.87
N ASP A 36 -10.94 0.87 17.61
CA ASP A 36 -11.02 1.14 19.05
C ASP A 36 -11.94 2.35 19.34
N ILE A 37 -11.82 3.41 18.54
CA ILE A 37 -12.65 4.61 18.71
C ILE A 37 -14.09 4.34 18.28
N LYS A 38 -14.33 3.41 17.34
CA LYS A 38 -15.67 3.09 16.83
C LYS A 38 -16.55 2.51 17.93
N ASP A 39 -16.03 1.59 18.74
CA ASP A 39 -16.76 1.02 19.87
C ASP A 39 -17.13 2.10 20.89
N THR A 40 -16.16 2.95 21.23
CA THR A 40 -16.39 4.11 22.12
C THR A 40 -17.46 5.05 21.57
N MET A 41 -17.46 5.32 20.26
CA MET A 41 -18.43 6.19 19.57
C MET A 41 -19.81 5.54 19.35
N LEU A 42 -19.93 4.22 19.52
CA LEU A 42 -21.21 3.51 19.53
C LEU A 42 -21.86 3.57 20.92
N GLU A 43 -21.06 3.47 21.98
CA GLU A 43 -21.52 3.61 23.36
C GLU A 43 -21.90 5.06 23.68
N THR A 44 -21.04 5.99 23.28
CA THR A 44 -21.23 7.42 23.53
C THR A 44 -21.95 8.05 22.32
N ARG A 45 -23.02 8.82 22.54
CA ARG A 45 -23.84 9.37 21.43
C ARG A 45 -23.53 10.84 21.12
N TYR A 46 -22.26 11.24 21.18
CA TYR A 46 -21.87 12.62 20.87
C TYR A 46 -21.88 12.88 19.36
N ARG A 47 -22.05 14.15 18.98
CA ARG A 47 -22.04 14.58 17.57
C ARG A 47 -20.63 14.56 16.99
N ALA A 48 -19.66 14.98 17.78
CA ALA A 48 -18.25 15.04 17.41
C ALA A 48 -17.39 14.89 18.67
N TYR A 49 -16.16 14.43 18.46
CA TYR A 49 -15.17 14.11 19.49
C TYR A 49 -13.90 14.88 19.17
N PRO A 50 -13.29 15.59 20.13
CA PRO A 50 -12.01 16.23 19.92
C PRO A 50 -10.92 15.19 19.69
N VAL A 51 -10.07 15.45 18.69
CA VAL A 51 -8.85 14.68 18.43
C VAL A 51 -7.67 15.47 18.98
N LEU A 52 -6.84 14.79 19.76
CA LEU A 52 -5.70 15.35 20.47
C LEU A 52 -4.39 14.94 19.78
N GLU A 53 -3.40 15.82 19.88
CA GLU A 53 -1.99 15.52 19.63
C GLU A 53 -1.21 16.21 20.74
N ALA A 54 -0.39 15.48 21.49
CA ALA A 54 0.34 16.00 22.65
C ALA A 54 -0.54 16.86 23.60
N ASN A 55 -1.75 16.36 23.89
CA ASN A 55 -2.76 17.01 24.74
C ASN A 55 -3.31 18.36 24.22
N ARG A 56 -3.20 18.61 22.90
CA ARG A 56 -3.78 19.78 22.23
C ARG A 56 -4.84 19.33 21.25
N VAL A 57 -5.99 20.01 21.22
CA VAL A 57 -7.04 19.75 20.23
C VAL A 57 -6.56 20.21 18.85
N ILE A 58 -6.37 19.26 17.94
CA ILE A 58 -5.97 19.52 16.55
C ILE A 58 -7.16 19.45 15.59
N GLY A 59 -8.26 18.83 16.00
CA GLY A 59 -9.44 18.68 15.17
C GLY A 59 -10.58 17.95 15.86
N THR A 60 -11.57 17.55 15.07
CA THR A 60 -12.70 16.75 15.57
C THR A 60 -13.02 15.60 14.63
N ILE A 61 -13.37 14.45 15.19
CA ILE A 61 -13.89 13.30 14.46
C ILE A 61 -15.37 13.08 14.78
N SER A 62 -16.12 12.53 13.83
CA SER A 62 -17.55 12.24 13.99
C SER A 62 -17.86 10.89 13.35
N ARG A 63 -19.01 10.29 13.69
CA ARG A 63 -19.44 9.00 13.13
C ARG A 63 -19.51 8.99 11.60
N TYR A 64 -19.77 10.15 10.98
CA TYR A 64 -19.73 10.30 9.52
C TYR A 64 -18.33 10.00 8.94
N HIS A 65 -17.25 10.36 9.64
CA HIS A 65 -15.89 10.10 9.17
C HIS A 65 -15.55 8.60 9.21
N LEU A 66 -16.11 7.85 10.16
CA LEU A 66 -15.99 6.38 10.21
C LEU A 66 -16.71 5.72 9.01
N ILE A 67 -17.90 6.21 8.66
CA ILE A 67 -18.72 5.65 7.57
C ILE A 67 -18.12 6.00 6.20
N LYS A 68 -17.63 7.24 6.04
CA LYS A 68 -17.05 7.67 4.78
C LYS A 68 -15.72 6.96 4.50
N GLY A 69 -15.05 6.48 5.55
CA GLY A 69 -13.86 5.63 5.50
C GLY A 69 -12.81 6.14 4.53
N ASN A 70 -11.80 6.88 5.02
CA ASN A 70 -10.61 7.13 4.21
C ASN A 70 -9.82 5.83 4.07
N ARG A 71 -10.29 4.97 3.17
CA ARG A 71 -9.62 3.73 2.79
C ARG A 71 -8.26 4.08 2.23
N LYS A 72 -7.23 3.35 2.66
CA LYS A 72 -5.90 3.51 2.06
C LYS A 72 -5.99 3.05 0.60
N LYS A 73 -5.49 3.89 -0.30
CA LYS A 73 -5.41 3.58 -1.72
C LYS A 73 -4.16 2.76 -1.97
N VAL A 74 -4.31 1.62 -2.65
CA VAL A 74 -3.22 0.67 -2.88
C VAL A 74 -3.14 0.26 -4.35
N ILE A 75 -1.93 -0.10 -4.78
CA ILE A 75 -1.66 -0.74 -6.06
C ILE A 75 -1.02 -2.09 -5.74
N LEU A 76 -1.55 -3.17 -6.29
CA LEU A 76 -0.98 -4.51 -6.12
C LEU A 76 0.01 -4.77 -7.25
N MET A 77 1.15 -5.35 -6.90
CA MET A 77 2.24 -5.68 -7.82
C MET A 77 2.58 -7.15 -7.63
N ASP A 78 2.70 -7.91 -8.72
CA ASP A 78 3.16 -9.31 -8.72
C ASP A 78 2.23 -10.33 -8.03
N HIS A 79 1.04 -9.91 -7.63
CA HIS A 79 0.02 -10.80 -7.08
C HIS A 79 -1.35 -10.17 -7.15
N ASN A 80 -2.36 -11.03 -7.22
CA ASN A 80 -3.77 -10.65 -7.12
C ASN A 80 -4.58 -11.56 -6.19
N GLU A 81 -4.11 -12.78 -5.87
CA GLU A 81 -4.83 -13.69 -4.96
C GLU A 81 -4.80 -13.17 -3.52
N ARG A 82 -5.97 -13.04 -2.88
CA ARG A 82 -6.12 -12.52 -1.50
C ARG A 82 -5.23 -13.21 -0.47
N SER A 83 -5.00 -14.52 -0.59
CA SER A 83 -4.14 -15.28 0.33
C SER A 83 -2.66 -14.87 0.28
N GLN A 84 -2.25 -14.15 -0.76
CA GLN A 84 -0.89 -13.66 -0.94
C GLN A 84 -0.77 -12.16 -0.62
N THR A 85 -1.89 -11.50 -0.30
CA THR A 85 -1.94 -10.06 -0.01
C THR A 85 -1.76 -9.77 1.49
N VAL A 86 -1.50 -8.51 1.82
CA VAL A 86 -1.41 -8.04 3.21
C VAL A 86 -2.76 -8.12 3.93
N ASP A 87 -2.73 -8.45 5.23
CA ASP A 87 -3.90 -8.40 6.11
C ASP A 87 -4.57 -7.00 6.05
N GLY A 88 -5.90 -6.97 6.00
CA GLY A 88 -6.67 -5.73 5.93
C GLY A 88 -6.86 -5.15 4.52
N LEU A 89 -6.49 -5.88 3.45
CA LEU A 89 -6.69 -5.42 2.07
C LEU A 89 -8.18 -5.11 1.75
N GLU A 90 -9.12 -5.81 2.39
CA GLU A 90 -10.56 -5.57 2.25
C GLU A 90 -11.02 -4.17 2.70
N GLU A 91 -10.22 -3.53 3.57
CA GLU A 91 -10.43 -2.17 4.05
C GLU A 91 -9.75 -1.13 3.16
N ALA A 92 -8.91 -1.55 2.23
CA ALA A 92 -8.26 -0.69 1.26
C ALA A 92 -9.13 -0.45 0.01
N GLU A 93 -8.74 0.56 -0.75
CA GLU A 93 -9.24 0.82 -2.10
C GLU A 93 -8.12 0.45 -3.09
N ILE A 94 -8.29 -0.69 -3.77
CA ILE A 94 -7.37 -1.09 -4.84
C ILE A 94 -7.63 -0.16 -6.03
N LEU A 95 -6.59 0.52 -6.51
CA LEU A 95 -6.65 1.40 -7.67
C LEU A 95 -6.18 0.70 -8.95
N GLU A 96 -5.14 -0.12 -8.82
CA GLU A 96 -4.48 -0.79 -9.92
C GLU A 96 -3.88 -2.13 -9.48
N ILE A 97 -3.81 -3.06 -10.43
CA ILE A 97 -3.10 -4.33 -10.30
C ILE A 97 -2.17 -4.46 -11.50
N ILE A 98 -0.87 -4.65 -11.26
CA ILE A 98 0.15 -4.95 -12.26
C ILE A 98 0.74 -6.32 -11.94
N ASP A 99 0.45 -7.30 -12.78
CA ASP A 99 0.76 -8.70 -12.46
C ASP A 99 1.05 -9.52 -13.72
N HIS A 100 1.67 -10.67 -13.52
CA HIS A 100 1.95 -11.67 -14.55
C HIS A 100 1.43 -13.07 -14.20
N HIS A 101 0.84 -13.24 -13.01
CA HIS A 101 0.28 -14.51 -12.57
C HIS A 101 -1.13 -14.77 -13.14
N ARG A 102 -1.64 -15.98 -12.83
CA ARG A 102 -3.06 -16.28 -13.07
C ARG A 102 -3.93 -15.32 -12.26
N VAL A 103 -5.08 -14.96 -12.80
CA VAL A 103 -6.08 -14.17 -12.06
C VAL A 103 -6.97 -15.11 -11.27
N GLY A 104 -7.08 -14.91 -9.95
CA GLY A 104 -7.90 -15.73 -9.06
C GLY A 104 -8.24 -15.03 -7.76
N GLY A 105 -9.45 -15.25 -7.23
CA GLY A 105 -9.80 -14.85 -5.86
C GLY A 105 -9.87 -13.35 -5.56
N ILE A 106 -9.62 -12.47 -6.54
CA ILE A 106 -9.69 -11.01 -6.38
C ILE A 106 -11.06 -10.46 -6.78
N GLN A 107 -11.54 -9.48 -5.99
CA GLN A 107 -12.80 -8.79 -6.26
C GLN A 107 -12.67 -7.33 -5.83
N THR A 108 -13.07 -6.40 -6.69
CA THR A 108 -13.09 -4.97 -6.41
C THR A 108 -14.52 -4.42 -6.40
N ASN A 109 -14.75 -3.37 -5.61
CA ASN A 109 -16.07 -2.70 -5.53
C ASN A 109 -16.27 -1.64 -6.62
N THR A 110 -15.17 -1.20 -7.24
CA THR A 110 -15.14 -0.17 -8.28
C THR A 110 -14.27 -0.64 -9.45
N PRO A 111 -14.45 -0.08 -10.66
CA PRO A 111 -13.53 -0.30 -11.77
C PRO A 111 -12.11 0.15 -11.41
N ILE A 112 -11.12 -0.65 -11.79
CA ILE A 112 -9.69 -0.40 -11.55
C ILE A 112 -8.89 -0.57 -12.84
N ILE A 113 -7.64 -0.09 -12.86
CA ILE A 113 -6.69 -0.49 -13.91
C ILE A 113 -6.21 -1.92 -13.57
N PHE A 114 -6.30 -2.83 -14.53
CA PHE A 114 -5.77 -4.18 -14.36
C PHE A 114 -4.86 -4.48 -15.55
N ASN A 115 -3.55 -4.44 -15.31
CA ASN A 115 -2.52 -4.75 -16.30
C ASN A 115 -1.92 -6.13 -16.01
N ASN A 116 -2.57 -7.17 -16.56
CA ASN A 116 -2.06 -8.54 -16.48
C ASN A 116 -1.45 -8.95 -17.82
N LYS A 117 -0.16 -9.27 -17.85
CA LYS A 117 0.49 -9.78 -19.07
C LYS A 117 1.16 -11.12 -18.79
N PRO A 118 1.01 -12.13 -19.67
CA PRO A 118 1.66 -13.43 -19.50
C PRO A 118 3.16 -13.34 -19.85
N LEU A 119 3.91 -12.58 -19.06
CA LEU A 119 5.36 -12.34 -19.20
C LEU A 119 6.12 -13.05 -18.08
N GLY A 120 7.45 -13.11 -18.22
CA GLY A 120 8.32 -13.73 -17.25
C GLY A 120 8.40 -12.97 -15.92
N SER A 121 8.19 -11.65 -15.92
CA SER A 121 8.24 -10.82 -14.71
C SER A 121 7.29 -9.63 -14.75
N THR A 122 6.71 -9.28 -13.60
CA THR A 122 6.01 -8.00 -13.39
C THR A 122 6.91 -6.79 -13.69
N SER A 123 8.22 -6.91 -13.46
CA SER A 123 9.17 -5.82 -13.73
C SER A 123 9.34 -5.51 -15.21
N THR A 124 9.06 -6.46 -16.09
CA THR A 124 9.00 -6.22 -17.54
C THR A 124 7.86 -5.26 -17.89
N ILE A 125 6.69 -5.47 -17.28
CA ILE A 125 5.51 -4.61 -17.46
C ILE A 125 5.81 -3.19 -16.96
N VAL A 126 6.44 -3.06 -15.79
CA VAL A 126 6.84 -1.76 -15.24
C VAL A 126 7.86 -1.07 -16.16
N GLY A 127 8.83 -1.82 -16.69
CA GLY A 127 9.80 -1.33 -17.66
C GLY A 127 9.13 -0.77 -18.92
N GLU A 128 8.16 -1.49 -19.50
CA GLU A 128 7.35 -0.98 -20.62
C GLU A 128 6.61 0.31 -20.23
N LEU A 129 5.96 0.35 -19.07
CA LEU A 129 5.21 1.53 -18.63
C LEU A 129 6.09 2.80 -18.53
N PHE A 130 7.33 2.68 -18.05
CA PHE A 130 8.27 3.80 -18.06
C PHE A 130 8.56 4.28 -19.49
N LEU A 131 8.82 3.35 -20.40
CA LEU A 131 9.17 3.64 -21.79
C LEU A 131 7.98 4.25 -22.55
N ASP A 132 6.79 3.66 -22.43
CA ASP A 132 5.56 4.06 -23.11
C ASP A 132 5.10 5.46 -22.68
N ASN A 133 5.33 5.82 -21.42
CA ASN A 133 5.01 7.14 -20.89
C ASN A 133 6.14 8.17 -21.08
N GLY A 134 7.26 7.78 -21.70
CA GLY A 134 8.41 8.66 -21.92
C GLY A 134 9.05 9.15 -20.61
N VAL A 135 8.92 8.39 -19.52
CA VAL A 135 9.49 8.74 -18.21
C VAL A 135 10.91 8.19 -18.13
N ALA A 136 11.88 9.07 -17.83
CA ALA A 136 13.26 8.66 -17.64
C ALA A 136 13.39 7.73 -16.42
N ILE A 137 14.01 6.56 -16.61
CA ILE A 137 14.22 5.58 -15.55
C ILE A 137 15.52 5.92 -14.80
N PRO A 138 15.46 6.23 -13.49
CA PRO A 138 16.68 6.41 -12.70
C PRO A 138 17.54 5.13 -12.70
N SER A 139 18.86 5.27 -12.78
CA SER A 139 19.80 4.14 -12.87
C SER A 139 19.61 3.06 -11.80
N GLY A 140 19.39 3.45 -10.53
CA GLY A 140 19.11 2.52 -9.45
C GLY A 140 17.80 1.74 -9.61
N ILE A 141 16.74 2.40 -10.13
CA ILE A 141 15.46 1.74 -10.40
C ILE A 141 15.61 0.78 -11.58
N ALA A 142 16.32 1.19 -12.64
CA ALA A 142 16.62 0.30 -13.76
C ALA A 142 17.38 -0.96 -13.31
N GLY A 143 18.31 -0.81 -12.37
CA GLY A 143 19.02 -1.94 -11.77
C GLY A 143 18.09 -2.90 -11.02
N ILE A 144 17.18 -2.39 -10.20
CA ILE A 144 16.19 -3.21 -9.46
C ILE A 144 15.26 -3.95 -10.42
N LEU A 145 14.71 -3.25 -11.42
CA LEU A 145 13.82 -3.87 -12.42
C LEU A 145 14.56 -4.95 -13.22
N CYS A 146 15.80 -4.68 -13.65
CA CYS A 146 16.63 -5.66 -14.34
C CYS A 146 16.90 -6.90 -13.46
N ALA A 147 17.25 -6.70 -12.18
CA ALA A 147 17.47 -7.77 -11.23
C ALA A 147 16.23 -8.64 -11.02
N ALA A 148 15.06 -8.03 -10.91
CA ALA A 148 13.79 -8.74 -10.76
C ALA A 148 13.46 -9.58 -12.00
N ILE A 149 13.65 -9.03 -13.21
CA ILE A 149 13.47 -9.81 -14.45
C ILE A 149 14.43 -11.00 -14.48
N ILE A 150 15.71 -10.79 -14.16
CA ILE A 150 16.70 -11.89 -14.10
C ILE A 150 16.27 -12.95 -13.07
N SER A 151 15.75 -12.53 -11.92
CA SER A 151 15.30 -13.42 -10.85
C SER A 151 14.16 -14.32 -11.31
N ASP A 152 13.04 -13.75 -11.77
CA ASP A 152 11.83 -14.51 -12.15
C ASP A 152 12.07 -15.40 -13.37
N THR A 153 12.92 -14.93 -14.30
CA THR A 153 13.22 -15.65 -15.54
C THR A 153 14.39 -16.62 -15.40
N LEU A 154 15.06 -16.70 -14.25
CA LEU A 154 16.29 -17.47 -14.06
C LEU A 154 17.35 -17.18 -15.14
N LEU A 155 17.60 -15.89 -15.40
CA LEU A 155 18.40 -15.42 -16.54
C LEU A 155 17.86 -15.98 -17.86
N PHE A 156 16.58 -15.74 -18.12
CA PHE A 156 15.86 -16.12 -19.35
C PHE A 156 15.78 -17.64 -19.62
N LYS A 157 16.11 -18.48 -18.64
CA LYS A 157 16.07 -19.95 -18.75
C LYS A 157 14.76 -20.55 -18.25
N SER A 158 13.96 -19.78 -17.53
CA SER A 158 12.63 -20.20 -17.07
C SER A 158 11.70 -20.40 -18.27
N PRO A 159 10.81 -21.41 -18.27
CA PRO A 159 9.79 -21.58 -19.30
C PRO A 159 8.78 -20.42 -19.37
N THR A 160 8.72 -19.56 -18.34
CA THR A 160 7.88 -18.34 -18.34
C THR A 160 8.53 -17.17 -19.06
N SER A 161 9.82 -17.24 -19.37
CA SER A 161 10.57 -16.16 -20.00
C SER A 161 10.11 -15.91 -21.42
N THR A 162 9.95 -14.64 -21.78
CA THR A 162 9.58 -14.19 -23.12
C THR A 162 10.69 -13.34 -23.75
N GLU A 163 10.66 -13.17 -25.06
CA GLU A 163 11.60 -12.29 -25.78
C GLU A 163 11.54 -10.84 -25.26
N LEU A 164 10.36 -10.40 -24.82
CA LEU A 164 10.15 -9.07 -24.27
C LEU A 164 10.86 -8.88 -22.92
N ASP A 165 10.89 -9.92 -22.08
CA ASP A 165 11.64 -9.89 -20.82
C ASP A 165 13.13 -9.66 -21.08
N GLU A 166 13.70 -10.38 -22.05
CA GLU A 166 15.10 -10.24 -22.44
C GLU A 166 15.39 -8.85 -23.03
N GLU A 167 14.54 -8.36 -23.93
CA GLU A 167 14.67 -7.03 -24.53
C GLU A 167 14.66 -5.91 -23.47
N ILE A 168 13.67 -5.94 -22.57
CA ILE A 168 13.52 -4.94 -21.52
C ILE A 168 14.68 -5.04 -20.52
N ALA A 169 15.09 -6.24 -20.12
CA ALA A 169 16.24 -6.43 -19.23
C ALA A 169 17.52 -5.85 -19.83
N HIS A 170 17.78 -6.02 -21.14
CA HIS A 170 18.93 -5.42 -21.82
C HIS A 170 18.88 -3.89 -21.85
N LYS A 171 17.70 -3.30 -22.10
CA LYS A 171 17.51 -1.84 -22.04
C LYS A 171 17.79 -1.30 -20.63
N LEU A 172 17.24 -1.96 -19.60
CA LEU A 172 17.42 -1.58 -18.21
C LEU A 172 18.88 -1.74 -17.75
N ALA A 173 19.53 -2.83 -18.11
CA ALA A 173 20.94 -3.07 -17.81
C ALA A 173 21.85 -1.99 -18.39
N LYS A 174 21.56 -1.53 -19.61
CA LYS A 174 22.29 -0.42 -20.24
C LYS A 174 22.13 0.89 -19.46
N ILE A 175 20.93 1.19 -18.96
CA ILE A 175 20.68 2.38 -18.13
C ILE A 175 21.39 2.28 -16.78
N ALA A 176 21.41 1.07 -16.20
CA ALA A 176 22.03 0.80 -14.91
C ALA A 176 23.56 0.61 -14.98
N GLY A 177 24.14 0.43 -16.18
CA GLY A 177 25.56 0.12 -16.35
C GLY A 177 25.92 -1.30 -15.88
N ILE A 178 25.00 -2.25 -16.01
CA ILE A 178 25.12 -3.62 -15.51
C ILE A 178 25.53 -4.57 -16.66
N ASP A 179 26.50 -5.44 -16.39
CA ASP A 179 26.73 -6.65 -17.18
C ASP A 179 25.81 -7.75 -16.67
N ILE A 180 24.79 -8.12 -17.45
CA ILE A 180 23.74 -9.05 -17.06
C ILE A 180 24.29 -10.43 -16.68
N GLN A 181 25.29 -10.94 -17.41
CA GLN A 181 25.85 -12.27 -17.17
C GLN A 181 26.63 -12.31 -15.85
N LYS A 182 27.48 -11.31 -15.63
CA LYS A 182 28.22 -11.18 -14.38
C LYS A 182 27.29 -10.93 -13.19
N PHE A 183 26.34 -10.01 -13.35
CA PHE A 183 25.41 -9.62 -12.30
C PHE A 183 24.48 -10.76 -11.90
N SER A 184 23.92 -11.50 -12.87
CA SER A 184 23.08 -12.66 -12.58
C SER A 184 23.83 -13.74 -11.81
N TYR A 185 25.08 -14.04 -12.19
CA TYR A 185 25.92 -14.98 -11.45
C TYR A 185 26.12 -14.54 -10.00
N ASP A 186 26.50 -13.28 -9.77
CA ASP A 186 26.71 -12.72 -8.43
C ASP A 186 25.40 -12.71 -7.60
N MET A 187 24.28 -12.34 -8.23
CA MET A 187 22.95 -12.30 -7.62
C MET A 187 22.47 -13.70 -7.19
N PHE A 188 22.52 -14.70 -8.06
CA PHE A 188 22.11 -16.06 -7.71
C PHE A 188 23.03 -16.69 -6.68
N LYS A 189 24.34 -16.42 -6.75
CA LYS A 189 25.29 -16.86 -5.72
C LYS A 189 24.95 -16.28 -4.35
N ALA A 190 24.53 -15.02 -4.29
CA ALA A 190 24.07 -14.40 -3.06
C ALA A 190 22.73 -15.00 -2.57
N GLY A 191 21.78 -15.23 -3.48
CA GLY A 191 20.44 -15.75 -3.14
C GLY A 191 20.40 -17.23 -2.72
N THR A 192 21.30 -18.06 -3.27
CA THR A 192 21.39 -19.50 -2.98
C THR A 192 22.22 -19.84 -1.74
N SER A 193 22.74 -18.84 -1.03
CA SER A 193 23.46 -19.06 0.22
C SER A 193 22.50 -19.61 1.30
N VAL A 194 22.71 -20.88 1.64
CA VAL A 194 22.04 -21.59 2.75
C VAL A 194 22.87 -21.57 4.04
N ALA A 195 24.06 -20.98 3.99
CA ALA A 195 24.96 -20.91 5.14
C ALA A 195 24.30 -20.14 6.29
N GLY A 196 24.05 -20.82 7.41
CA GLY A 196 23.43 -20.23 8.59
C GLY A 196 21.90 -20.27 8.64
N LYS A 197 21.22 -20.86 7.65
CA LYS A 197 19.75 -21.01 7.64
C LYS A 197 19.32 -22.38 8.19
N SER A 198 18.27 -22.38 9.00
CA SER A 198 17.59 -23.60 9.46
C SER A 198 16.72 -24.23 8.35
N VAL A 199 16.36 -25.50 8.51
CA VAL A 199 15.46 -26.21 7.57
C VAL A 199 14.12 -25.48 7.41
N LYS A 200 13.60 -24.92 8.50
CA LYS A 200 12.35 -24.15 8.48
C LYS A 200 12.49 -22.88 7.65
N GLU A 201 13.58 -22.13 7.84
CA GLU A 201 13.82 -20.90 7.07
C GLU A 201 14.04 -21.18 5.58
N ILE A 202 14.71 -22.29 5.24
CA ILE A 202 14.85 -22.71 3.84
C ILE A 202 13.48 -23.05 3.23
N PHE A 203 12.63 -23.76 3.98
CA PHE A 203 11.32 -24.18 3.48
C PHE A 203 10.37 -23.00 3.22
N TYR A 204 10.36 -21.99 4.09
CA TYR A 204 9.47 -20.83 3.98
C TYR A 204 10.07 -19.66 3.20
N GLN A 205 11.25 -19.80 2.59
CA GLN A 205 11.92 -18.69 1.90
C GLN A 205 11.19 -18.21 0.64
N ASP A 206 10.55 -19.12 -0.09
CA ASP A 206 9.82 -18.85 -1.34
C ASP A 206 8.53 -19.70 -1.41
N PHE A 207 7.70 -19.55 -0.38
CA PHE A 207 6.45 -20.30 -0.23
C PHE A 207 5.25 -19.40 -0.54
N LYS A 208 4.38 -19.84 -1.48
CA LYS A 208 3.11 -19.20 -1.82
C LYS A 208 1.96 -20.20 -1.69
N GLU A 209 0.84 -19.77 -1.10
CA GLU A 209 -0.38 -20.58 -0.99
C GLU A 209 -1.30 -20.37 -2.20
N PHE A 210 -1.85 -21.47 -2.72
CA PHE A 210 -2.78 -21.46 -3.85
C PHE A 210 -4.01 -22.31 -3.52
N TYR A 211 -5.19 -21.78 -3.87
CA TYR A 211 -6.42 -22.57 -3.86
C TYR A 211 -6.67 -23.15 -5.26
N LEU A 212 -6.59 -24.48 -5.36
CA LEU A 212 -6.98 -25.24 -6.55
C LEU A 212 -8.42 -25.75 -6.35
N GLY A 213 -9.36 -25.22 -7.14
CA GLY A 213 -10.73 -25.73 -7.13
C GLY A 213 -10.80 -27.20 -7.57
N LYS A 214 -11.70 -27.98 -6.98
CA LYS A 214 -12.08 -29.29 -7.54
C LYS A 214 -13.10 -29.03 -8.66
N ASN A 215 -12.76 -29.47 -9.88
CA ASN A 215 -13.70 -29.53 -11.00
C ASN A 215 -14.89 -30.45 -10.67
#